data_AF-A0A7X1AB61-F1
#
_entry.id   AF-A0A7X1AB61-F1
#
_cell.length_a   1.000
_cell.length_b   1.000
_cell.length_c   1.000
_cell.angle_alpha   90.00
_cell.angle_beta   90.00
_cell.angle_gamma   90.00
#
_symmetry.space_group_name_H-M   'P 1'
#
loop_
_entity.id
_entity.type
_entity.pdbx_description
1 polymer ?
#
loop_
_entity_poly.entity_id
_entity_poly.type
_entity_poly.pdbx_seq_one_letter_code
_entity_poly.pdbx_strand_id
1 'polypeptide(L)'
;SDTTVTSLAYPVPRGMTRQATWVIEARDIYGDLVAKWAPPVSTAEIWTNVPTYLLDAKTVLAIGYYGGKMQSAQILVNQVVIATVSGASLAQTSGLATLSLDLRNHVQTVHDHVQLLALDANKKPLDSVDIPILYTGLTVTSARQQTNPAQVLVEGRLDLTSVPATAFARPMDLAQWGRAFQASVHARDLLLRVLKMERQAAATGEVYVFTLQVEDPTASLTLPAPLRIQLQQAPGFSLMSAETPIYTALLKEIQPFIIRTEQGVFIKGAFDSTIRARFSGKISLQLCVDGVLQGSLGYWDATATTWQHYAKDWISYSDQRIEVIAYHGTTIIDRQPVPLYVASIQSVSTVQLGKTQSLQVTLAASAERLTTLTLYRNGSRHSGAGG
;
A
#
# COMPACT_ATOMS: atom_id res chain seq x y z
N SER A 1 7.47 -50.64 -8.17
CA SER A 1 7.75 -50.39 -6.75
C SER A 1 9.25 -50.55 -6.56
N ASP A 2 10.01 -49.66 -5.96
CA ASP A 2 9.68 -48.45 -5.22
C ASP A 2 10.90 -47.53 -5.30
N THR A 3 10.67 -46.27 -5.64
CA THR A 3 11.60 -45.18 -5.34
C THR A 3 11.70 -45.05 -3.82
N THR A 4 12.85 -45.41 -3.26
CA THR A 4 13.21 -45.01 -1.91
C THR A 4 13.78 -43.60 -1.98
N VAL A 5 12.92 -42.60 -1.77
CA VAL A 5 13.35 -41.24 -1.40
C VAL A 5 13.77 -41.29 0.05
N THR A 6 15.06 -41.22 0.33
CA THR A 6 15.57 -41.09 1.70
C THR A 6 15.46 -39.63 2.11
N SER A 7 14.42 -39.28 2.84
CA SER A 7 14.33 -37.99 3.53
C SER A 7 15.10 -38.09 4.85
N LEU A 8 16.25 -37.42 4.94
CA LEU A 8 17.00 -37.25 6.19
C LEU A 8 16.54 -35.96 6.87
N ALA A 9 15.83 -36.07 7.99
CA ALA A 9 15.54 -34.94 8.87
C ALA A 9 16.64 -34.85 9.94
N TYR A 10 17.35 -33.73 10.00
CA TYR A 10 18.35 -33.45 11.03
C TYR A 10 17.83 -32.36 11.99
N PRO A 11 17.71 -32.62 13.30
CA PRO A 11 17.31 -31.60 14.25
C PRO A 11 18.46 -30.60 14.48
N VAL A 12 18.14 -29.30 14.43
CA VAL A 12 19.11 -28.24 14.77
C VAL A 12 19.44 -28.32 16.28
N PRO A 13 20.72 -28.35 16.69
CA PRO A 13 21.09 -28.48 18.10
C PRO A 13 20.70 -27.25 18.94
N ARG A 14 20.27 -27.48 20.20
CA ARG A 14 20.03 -26.40 21.17
C ARG A 14 21.35 -25.77 21.65
N GLY A 15 21.44 -24.44 21.60
CA GLY A 15 22.59 -23.67 22.09
C GLY A 15 23.40 -22.92 21.02
N MET A 16 22.97 -22.91 19.76
CA MET A 16 23.62 -22.09 18.72
C MET A 16 23.44 -20.59 19.01
N THR A 17 24.54 -19.84 18.93
CA THR A 17 24.58 -18.36 18.96
C THR A 17 24.84 -17.81 17.55
N ARG A 18 24.72 -16.48 17.34
CA ARG A 18 24.95 -15.78 16.04
C ARG A 18 26.33 -16.02 15.40
N GLN A 19 27.24 -16.76 16.04
CA GLN A 19 28.59 -17.06 15.57
C GLN A 19 28.78 -18.52 15.10
N ALA A 20 27.73 -19.35 15.10
CA ALA A 20 27.85 -20.73 14.63
C ALA A 20 27.53 -20.87 13.13
N THR A 21 28.56 -21.08 12.30
CA THR A 21 28.42 -21.52 10.90
C THR A 21 28.07 -23.00 10.83
N TRP A 22 27.07 -23.35 10.02
CA TRP A 22 26.69 -24.74 9.73
C TRP A 22 26.79 -25.01 8.22
N VAL A 23 27.24 -26.23 7.89
CA VAL A 23 27.47 -26.71 6.53
C VAL A 23 26.82 -28.08 6.42
N ILE A 24 26.13 -28.33 5.30
CA ILE A 24 25.70 -29.68 4.93
C ILE A 24 26.71 -30.23 3.93
N GLU A 25 27.43 -31.27 4.33
CA GLU A 25 28.34 -32.03 3.46
C GLU A 25 27.66 -33.34 3.05
N ALA A 26 27.50 -33.56 1.75
CA ALA A 26 27.18 -34.87 1.20
C ALA A 26 28.49 -35.54 0.78
N ARG A 27 28.74 -36.73 1.34
CA ARG A 27 29.87 -37.59 1.00
C ARG A 27 29.36 -38.86 0.35
N ASP A 28 30.08 -39.37 -0.64
CA ASP A 28 29.74 -40.64 -1.24
C ASP A 28 30.16 -41.81 -0.34
N ILE A 29 29.89 -43.04 -0.79
CA ILE A 29 30.15 -44.28 -0.04
C ILE A 29 31.63 -44.56 0.22
N TYR A 30 32.55 -43.84 -0.43
CA TYR A 30 34.00 -43.95 -0.24
C TYR A 30 34.56 -42.86 0.67
N GLY A 31 33.72 -41.93 1.13
CA GLY A 31 34.07 -40.83 2.01
C GLY A 31 34.46 -39.55 1.27
N ASP A 32 34.40 -39.54 -0.06
CA ASP A 32 34.75 -38.39 -0.89
C ASP A 32 33.64 -37.34 -0.86
N LEU A 33 34.04 -36.08 -0.77
CA LEU A 33 33.12 -34.95 -0.70
C LEU A 33 32.51 -34.72 -2.10
N VAL A 34 31.22 -35.06 -2.25
CA VAL A 34 30.48 -34.90 -3.52
C VAL A 34 29.67 -33.63 -3.59
N ALA A 35 29.25 -33.05 -2.45
CA ALA A 35 28.71 -31.70 -2.41
C ALA A 35 28.89 -31.04 -1.03
N LYS A 36 29.11 -29.73 -1.02
CA LYS A 36 29.21 -28.90 0.19
C LYS A 36 28.35 -27.66 0.01
N TRP A 37 27.36 -27.49 0.86
CA TRP A 37 26.53 -26.30 0.87
C TRP A 37 26.72 -25.50 2.16
N ALA A 38 27.05 -24.23 1.98
CA ALA A 38 26.88 -23.19 2.99
C ALA A 38 25.84 -22.20 2.45
N PRO A 39 24.79 -21.83 3.21
CA PRO A 39 23.97 -20.68 2.83
C PRO A 39 24.84 -19.41 2.91
N PRO A 40 24.77 -18.48 1.94
CA PRO A 40 25.38 -17.18 2.12
C PRO A 40 24.70 -16.47 3.30
N VAL A 41 25.52 -16.11 4.28
CA VAL A 41 25.11 -15.39 5.49
C VAL A 41 24.87 -13.94 5.08
N SER A 42 23.60 -13.54 4.92
CA SER A 42 23.25 -12.13 4.81
C SER A 42 23.66 -11.43 6.10
N THR A 43 24.70 -10.61 6.08
CA THR A 43 25.06 -9.74 7.22
C THR A 43 24.41 -8.36 7.11
N ALA A 44 23.79 -8.03 5.97
CA ALA A 44 23.20 -6.73 5.67
C ALA A 44 24.18 -5.54 5.82
N GLU A 45 25.47 -5.79 6.01
CA GLU A 45 26.46 -4.74 6.22
C GLU A 45 26.83 -4.03 4.91
N ILE A 46 26.56 -4.65 3.76
CA ILE A 46 26.92 -4.09 2.43
C ILE A 46 25.76 -3.35 1.79
N TRP A 47 24.53 -3.82 2.00
CA TRP A 47 23.31 -3.29 1.39
C TRP A 47 22.57 -2.36 2.34
N THR A 48 22.11 -1.21 1.85
CA THR A 48 21.36 -0.23 2.66
C THR A 48 19.87 -0.21 2.35
N ASN A 49 19.47 -0.76 1.21
CA ASN A 49 18.08 -0.87 0.83
C ASN A 49 17.85 -2.12 -0.03
N VAL A 50 16.78 -2.86 0.27
CA VAL A 50 16.39 -4.07 -0.45
C VAL A 50 15.07 -3.77 -1.16
N PRO A 51 15.10 -3.36 -2.44
CA PRO A 51 13.88 -3.11 -3.20
C PRO A 51 13.17 -4.41 -3.56
N THR A 52 11.88 -4.28 -3.90
CA THR A 52 11.10 -5.33 -4.56
C THR A 52 11.16 -5.14 -6.07
N TYR A 53 11.26 -6.23 -6.83
CA TYR A 53 11.09 -6.22 -8.28
C TYR A 53 9.59 -6.33 -8.64
N LEU A 54 9.09 -5.38 -9.44
CA LEU A 54 7.69 -5.32 -9.84
C LEU A 54 7.52 -5.87 -11.25
N LEU A 55 6.88 -7.04 -11.34
CA LEU A 55 6.86 -7.85 -12.57
C LEU A 55 6.12 -7.17 -13.72
N ASP A 56 5.05 -6.44 -13.43
CA ASP A 56 4.16 -5.80 -14.40
C ASP A 56 4.47 -4.32 -14.68
N ALA A 57 5.24 -3.66 -13.81
CA ALA A 57 5.56 -2.24 -13.92
C ALA A 57 6.84 -1.95 -14.73
N LYS A 58 7.53 -2.97 -15.27
CA LYS A 58 8.78 -2.84 -16.03
C LYS A 58 9.85 -2.00 -15.29
N THR A 59 9.97 -2.18 -13.98
CA THR A 59 10.85 -1.32 -13.18
C THR A 59 12.32 -1.70 -13.31
N VAL A 60 13.16 -0.67 -13.36
CA VAL A 60 14.59 -0.81 -13.09
C VAL A 60 14.76 -0.97 -11.59
N LEU A 61 15.33 -2.09 -11.16
CA LEU A 61 15.61 -2.33 -9.75
C LEU A 61 16.75 -1.42 -9.30
N ALA A 62 16.53 -0.58 -8.28
CA ALA A 62 17.52 0.37 -7.76
C ALA A 62 17.98 -0.04 -6.35
N ILE A 63 19.22 -0.52 -6.22
CA ILE A 63 19.74 -1.07 -4.96
C ILE A 63 20.81 -0.14 -4.39
N GLY A 64 20.62 0.27 -3.12
CA GLY A 64 21.58 1.07 -2.37
C GLY A 64 22.67 0.22 -1.72
N TYR A 65 23.94 0.63 -1.81
CA TYR A 65 25.06 -0.08 -1.18
C TYR A 65 26.13 0.85 -0.60
N TYR A 66 26.94 0.32 0.32
CA TYR A 66 28.14 0.98 0.87
C TYR A 66 29.38 0.65 0.04
N GLY A 67 29.97 1.67 -0.61
CA GLY A 67 31.18 1.52 -1.41
C GLY A 67 32.44 1.19 -0.58
N GLY A 68 33.44 0.56 -1.22
CA GLY A 68 34.78 0.34 -0.66
C GLY A 68 35.08 -1.08 -0.15
N LYS A 69 34.07 -1.91 0.12
CA LYS A 69 34.24 -3.35 0.44
C LYS A 69 33.94 -4.28 -0.75
N MET A 70 32.95 -3.91 -1.57
CA MET A 70 32.51 -4.68 -2.74
C MET A 70 33.35 -4.30 -3.97
N GLN A 71 33.84 -5.30 -4.71
CA GLN A 71 34.59 -5.11 -5.96
C GLN A 71 33.76 -5.45 -7.20
N SER A 72 32.81 -6.37 -7.05
CA SER A 72 31.82 -6.67 -8.08
C SER A 72 30.54 -7.20 -7.45
N ALA A 73 29.45 -7.17 -8.21
CA ALA A 73 28.20 -7.82 -7.83
C ALA A 73 27.77 -8.78 -8.94
N GLN A 74 27.21 -9.93 -8.56
CA GLN A 74 26.55 -10.84 -9.48
C GLN A 74 25.05 -10.84 -9.24
N ILE A 75 24.28 -10.82 -10.32
CA ILE A 75 22.84 -11.02 -10.27
C ILE A 75 22.57 -12.45 -10.70
N LEU A 76 21.89 -13.18 -9.83
CA LEU A 76 21.46 -14.53 -10.08
C LEU A 76 19.94 -14.54 -10.21
N VAL A 77 19.45 -15.23 -11.23
CA VAL A 77 18.04 -15.60 -11.35
C VAL A 77 17.96 -17.12 -11.41
N ASN A 78 17.24 -17.72 -10.47
CA ASN A 78 17.15 -19.18 -10.34
C ASN A 78 18.54 -19.84 -10.31
N GLN A 79 19.46 -19.26 -9.55
CA GLN A 79 20.87 -19.68 -9.42
C GLN A 79 21.73 -19.52 -10.70
N VAL A 80 21.19 -18.94 -11.78
CA VAL A 80 21.94 -18.64 -13.00
C VAL A 80 22.44 -17.20 -12.95
N VAL A 81 23.75 -17.00 -13.11
CA VAL A 81 24.33 -15.66 -13.22
C VAL A 81 23.90 -15.04 -14.54
N ILE A 82 23.08 -13.98 -14.47
CA ILE A 82 22.59 -13.26 -15.65
C ILE A 82 23.35 -11.96 -15.92
N ALA A 83 24.01 -11.40 -14.91
CA ALA A 83 24.86 -10.24 -15.07
C ALA A 83 25.96 -10.19 -14.01
N THR A 84 27.08 -9.56 -14.38
CA THR A 84 28.15 -9.19 -13.45
C THR A 84 28.42 -7.69 -13.59
N VAL A 85 28.35 -6.98 -12.47
CA VAL A 85 28.61 -5.54 -12.38
C VAL A 85 30.01 -5.36 -11.79
N SER A 86 30.91 -4.73 -12.53
CA SER A 86 32.34 -4.64 -12.18
C SER A 86 32.75 -3.29 -11.59
N GLY A 87 33.86 -3.30 -10.85
CA GLY A 87 34.35 -2.23 -9.97
C GLY A 87 34.42 -0.82 -10.55
N ALA A 88 34.61 -0.62 -11.86
CA ALA A 88 34.61 0.73 -12.46
C ALA A 88 33.24 1.43 -12.36
N SER A 89 32.14 0.66 -12.36
CA SER A 89 30.77 1.15 -12.17
C SER A 89 30.35 1.22 -10.70
N LEU A 90 31.13 0.60 -9.79
CA LEU A 90 30.85 0.51 -8.36
C LEU A 90 31.78 1.40 -7.50
N ALA A 91 32.87 1.88 -8.09
CA ALA A 91 33.85 2.78 -7.49
C ALA A 91 33.33 4.22 -7.52
N GLN A 92 32.41 4.53 -6.62
CA GLN A 92 32.23 5.91 -6.18
C GLN A 92 32.63 6.00 -4.70
N THR A 93 33.44 7.02 -4.43
CA THR A 93 33.96 7.48 -3.14
C THR A 93 32.98 7.31 -1.99
N SER A 94 33.49 7.00 -0.79
CA SER A 94 32.78 6.92 0.50
C SER A 94 31.37 7.55 0.49
N GLY A 95 30.34 6.73 0.32
CA GLY A 95 28.96 7.20 0.16
C GLY A 95 27.98 6.12 -0.29
N LEU A 96 26.69 6.50 -0.39
CA LEU A 96 25.58 5.67 -0.89
C LEU A 96 25.57 5.72 -2.43
N ALA A 97 25.61 4.56 -3.08
CA ALA A 97 25.50 4.44 -4.54
C ALA A 97 24.34 3.51 -4.94
N THR A 98 23.87 3.61 -6.19
CA THR A 98 22.69 2.87 -6.69
C THR A 98 23.04 1.99 -7.88
N LEU A 99 22.67 0.72 -7.81
CA LEU A 99 22.72 -0.21 -8.94
C LEU A 99 21.35 -0.33 -9.60
N SER A 100 21.29 -0.11 -10.93
CA SER A 100 20.08 -0.17 -11.75
C SER A 100 20.05 -1.40 -12.65
N LEU A 101 19.04 -2.27 -12.50
CA LEU A 101 18.96 -3.56 -13.20
C LEU A 101 17.63 -3.75 -13.92
N ASP A 102 17.69 -4.18 -15.19
CA ASP A 102 16.52 -4.60 -15.98
C ASP A 102 16.46 -6.13 -16.02
N LEU A 103 15.45 -6.71 -15.37
CA LEU A 103 15.30 -8.15 -15.24
C LEU A 103 14.20 -8.72 -16.15
N ARG A 104 13.60 -7.92 -17.04
CA ARG A 104 12.40 -8.30 -17.81
C ARG A 104 12.57 -9.54 -18.68
N ASN A 105 13.78 -9.80 -19.17
CA ASN A 105 14.06 -10.96 -20.01
C ASN A 105 14.44 -12.22 -19.19
N HIS A 106 14.63 -12.08 -17.88
CA HIS A 106 15.16 -13.14 -17.01
C HIS A 106 14.16 -13.58 -15.95
N VAL A 107 13.33 -12.67 -15.46
CA VAL A 107 12.26 -12.94 -14.50
C VAL A 107 10.94 -13.01 -15.26
N GLN A 108 10.29 -14.16 -15.21
CA GLN A 108 9.04 -14.45 -15.90
C GLN A 108 7.87 -14.59 -14.92
N THR A 109 8.14 -14.98 -13.67
CA THR A 109 7.10 -15.25 -12.67
C THR A 109 7.51 -14.80 -11.28
N VAL A 110 6.54 -14.68 -10.37
CA VAL A 110 6.79 -14.43 -8.93
C VAL A 110 7.46 -15.61 -8.21
N HIS A 111 7.57 -16.78 -8.85
CA HIS A 111 8.27 -17.95 -8.32
C HIS A 111 9.76 -17.94 -8.65
N ASP A 112 10.19 -17.08 -9.56
CA ASP A 112 11.60 -16.94 -9.84
C ASP A 112 12.31 -16.42 -8.59
N HIS A 113 13.53 -16.89 -8.38
CA HIS A 113 14.37 -16.45 -7.28
C HIS A 113 15.40 -15.47 -7.81
N VAL A 114 15.30 -14.21 -7.42
CA VAL A 114 16.31 -13.19 -7.75
C VAL A 114 17.18 -12.97 -6.54
N GLN A 115 18.48 -13.15 -6.72
CA GLN A 115 19.49 -12.92 -5.69
C GLN A 115 20.57 -12.02 -6.22
N LEU A 116 20.98 -11.05 -5.40
CA LEU A 116 22.18 -10.26 -5.65
C LEU A 116 23.28 -10.70 -4.69
N LEU A 117 24.45 -10.96 -5.25
CA LEU A 117 25.63 -11.45 -4.55
C LEU A 117 26.73 -10.39 -4.62
N ALA A 118 27.11 -9.82 -3.48
CA ALA A 118 28.28 -8.96 -3.38
C ALA A 118 29.56 -9.81 -3.35
N LEU A 119 30.57 -9.42 -4.11
CA LEU A 119 31.83 -10.14 -4.23
C LEU A 119 33.03 -9.25 -3.88
N ASP A 120 34.04 -9.86 -3.26
CA ASP A 120 35.34 -9.24 -2.98
C ASP A 120 36.28 -9.24 -4.20
N ALA A 121 37.52 -8.76 -4.02
CA ALA A 121 38.54 -8.70 -5.07
C ALA A 121 38.92 -10.08 -5.64
N ASN A 122 38.72 -11.14 -4.87
CA ASN A 122 39.03 -12.52 -5.22
C ASN A 122 37.79 -13.28 -5.72
N LYS A 123 36.69 -12.58 -6.01
CA LYS A 123 35.39 -13.14 -6.40
C LYS A 123 34.77 -14.06 -5.35
N LYS A 124 35.11 -13.87 -4.08
CA LYS A 124 34.46 -14.59 -2.98
C LYS A 124 33.21 -13.83 -2.53
N PRO A 125 32.11 -14.55 -2.21
CA PRO A 125 30.91 -13.95 -1.61
C PRO A 125 31.24 -13.17 -0.34
N LEU A 126 30.81 -11.91 -0.32
CA LEU A 126 30.86 -11.05 0.87
C LEU A 126 29.51 -11.01 1.59
N ASP A 127 28.44 -10.87 0.82
CA ASP A 127 27.07 -10.73 1.31
C ASP A 127 26.11 -11.10 0.18
N SER A 128 24.87 -11.48 0.52
CA SER A 128 23.83 -11.76 -0.47
C SER A 128 22.50 -11.20 0.00
N VAL A 129 21.70 -10.76 -0.95
CA VAL A 129 20.33 -10.31 -0.66
C VAL A 129 19.37 -10.92 -1.67
N ASP A 130 18.29 -11.48 -1.15
CA ASP A 130 17.16 -11.95 -1.96
C ASP A 130 16.23 -10.77 -2.26
N ILE A 131 15.83 -10.65 -3.52
CA ILE A 131 14.98 -9.59 -4.02
C ILE A 131 13.58 -10.17 -4.23
N PRO A 132 12.56 -9.74 -3.45
CA PRO A 132 11.19 -10.20 -3.64
C PRO A 132 10.67 -9.80 -5.04
N ILE A 133 9.86 -10.67 -5.65
CA ILE A 133 9.21 -10.42 -6.94
C ILE A 133 7.71 -10.36 -6.70
N LEU A 134 7.10 -9.19 -6.95
CA LEU A 134 5.68 -8.96 -6.70
C LEU A 134 5.01 -8.36 -7.96
N TYR A 135 3.70 -8.45 -8.03
CA TYR A 135 2.88 -7.63 -8.92
C TYR A 135 2.51 -6.30 -8.24
N THR A 136 2.24 -5.28 -9.05
CA THR A 136 1.48 -4.11 -8.59
C THR A 136 -0.02 -4.40 -8.56
N GLY A 137 -0.79 -3.55 -7.88
CA GLY A 137 -2.26 -3.61 -7.95
C GLY A 137 -2.96 -3.70 -6.61
N LEU A 138 -2.26 -4.11 -5.54
CA LEU A 138 -2.78 -4.01 -4.18
C LEU A 138 -2.51 -2.61 -3.63
N THR A 139 -3.57 -1.93 -3.22
CA THR A 139 -3.51 -0.62 -2.57
C THR A 139 -4.41 -0.63 -1.35
N VAL A 140 -3.92 -0.11 -0.23
CA VAL A 140 -4.72 0.07 0.98
C VAL A 140 -5.00 1.56 1.12
N THR A 141 -6.28 1.91 1.12
CA THR A 141 -6.75 3.29 1.18
C THR A 141 -6.90 3.76 2.62
N SER A 142 -7.34 2.88 3.52
CA SER A 142 -7.51 3.19 4.94
C SER A 142 -7.28 1.95 5.80
N ALA A 143 -6.75 2.15 7.01
CA ALA A 143 -6.71 1.14 8.07
C ALA A 143 -6.99 1.82 9.41
N ARG A 144 -8.09 1.43 10.06
CA ARG A 144 -8.64 2.17 11.21
C ARG A 144 -9.07 1.26 12.34
N GLN A 145 -8.45 1.45 13.49
CA GLN A 145 -8.87 0.81 14.73
C GLN A 145 -10.27 1.31 15.10
N GLN A 146 -11.17 0.37 15.32
CA GLN A 146 -12.57 0.61 15.65
C GLN A 146 -12.75 0.90 17.14
N THR A 147 -14.00 1.06 17.57
CA THR A 147 -14.34 1.17 18.99
C THR A 147 -13.86 -0.05 19.77
N ASN A 148 -13.84 -1.26 19.20
CA ASN A 148 -13.09 -2.37 19.78
C ASN A 148 -11.59 -2.21 19.43
N PRO A 149 -10.68 -2.02 20.42
CA PRO A 149 -9.26 -1.82 20.16
C PRO A 149 -8.56 -3.04 19.52
N ALA A 150 -9.15 -4.24 19.61
CA ALA A 150 -8.65 -5.41 18.91
C ALA A 150 -8.92 -5.36 17.39
N GLN A 151 -9.92 -4.59 16.94
CA GLN A 151 -10.42 -4.64 15.58
C GLN A 151 -9.96 -3.45 14.75
N VAL A 152 -9.49 -3.73 13.55
CA VAL A 152 -9.07 -2.76 12.55
C VAL A 152 -9.87 -3.02 11.28
N LEU A 153 -10.56 -1.99 10.79
CA LEU A 153 -11.22 -2.04 9.50
C LEU A 153 -10.25 -1.51 8.44
N VAL A 154 -10.06 -2.29 7.38
CA VAL A 154 -9.13 -1.97 6.29
C VAL A 154 -9.91 -1.89 4.99
N GLU A 155 -9.72 -0.80 4.26
CA GLU A 155 -10.35 -0.60 2.96
C GLU A 155 -9.26 -0.42 1.90
N GLY A 156 -9.51 -0.95 0.72
CA GLY A 156 -8.54 -0.84 -0.36
C GLY A 156 -9.08 -1.29 -1.70
N ARG A 157 -8.17 -1.29 -2.66
CA ARG A 157 -8.41 -1.70 -4.04
C ARG A 157 -7.37 -2.74 -4.43
N LEU A 158 -7.85 -3.79 -5.08
CA LEU A 158 -7.04 -4.87 -5.63
C LEU A 158 -7.24 -4.90 -7.14
N ASP A 159 -6.18 -4.71 -7.90
CA ASP A 159 -6.15 -4.81 -9.36
C ASP A 159 -5.42 -6.09 -9.77
N LEU A 160 -6.15 -7.06 -10.33
CA LEU A 160 -5.59 -8.32 -10.81
C LEU A 160 -5.42 -8.36 -12.33
N THR A 161 -5.60 -7.22 -13.02
CA THR A 161 -5.64 -7.18 -14.49
C THR A 161 -4.34 -7.69 -15.14
N SER A 162 -3.18 -7.47 -14.51
CA SER A 162 -1.87 -7.94 -14.97
C SER A 162 -1.52 -9.36 -14.49
N VAL A 163 -2.31 -9.96 -13.60
CA VAL A 163 -2.00 -11.23 -12.94
C VAL A 163 -2.59 -12.38 -13.74
N PRO A 164 -1.80 -13.32 -14.28
CA PRO A 164 -2.34 -14.46 -14.99
C PRO A 164 -3.03 -15.44 -14.01
N ALA A 165 -4.05 -16.17 -14.50
CA ALA A 165 -4.76 -17.17 -13.70
C ALA A 165 -3.84 -18.32 -13.22
N THR A 166 -2.74 -18.57 -13.93
CA THR A 166 -1.71 -19.54 -13.54
C THR A 166 -0.88 -19.09 -12.34
N ALA A 167 -0.75 -17.78 -12.11
CA ALA A 167 -0.06 -17.22 -10.94
C ALA A 167 -0.98 -17.08 -9.73
N PHE A 168 -2.29 -16.92 -9.94
CA PHE A 168 -3.23 -16.78 -8.83
C PHE A 168 -4.62 -17.30 -9.20
N ALA A 169 -5.03 -18.38 -8.55
CA ALA A 169 -6.38 -18.91 -8.69
C ALA A 169 -7.39 -17.96 -8.04
N ARG A 170 -8.34 -17.44 -8.83
CA ARG A 170 -9.31 -16.44 -8.35
C ARG A 170 -10.25 -17.07 -7.31
N PRO A 171 -10.28 -16.54 -6.08
CA PRO A 171 -11.21 -17.02 -5.07
C PRO A 171 -12.66 -16.78 -5.47
N MET A 172 -13.53 -17.76 -5.22
CA MET A 172 -14.96 -17.71 -5.58
C MET A 172 -15.84 -17.10 -4.49
N ASP A 173 -15.36 -17.08 -3.25
CA ASP A 173 -16.11 -16.61 -2.09
C ASP A 173 -15.21 -15.85 -1.10
N LEU A 174 -15.82 -15.16 -0.15
CA LEU A 174 -15.11 -14.33 0.84
C LEU A 174 -14.20 -15.16 1.76
N ALA A 175 -14.52 -16.42 2.03
CA ALA A 175 -13.71 -17.27 2.90
C ALA A 175 -12.42 -17.70 2.19
N GLN A 176 -12.49 -18.02 0.90
CA GLN A 176 -11.33 -18.28 0.06
C GLN A 176 -10.48 -17.02 -0.10
N TRP A 177 -11.10 -15.85 -0.30
CA TRP A 177 -10.37 -14.57 -0.26
C TRP A 177 -9.65 -14.37 1.08
N GLY A 178 -10.30 -14.68 2.20
CA GLY A 178 -9.69 -14.60 3.53
C GLY A 178 -8.46 -15.48 3.71
N ARG A 179 -8.37 -16.61 3.00
CA ARG A 179 -7.17 -17.47 2.99
C ARG A 179 -6.07 -16.93 2.09
N ALA A 180 -6.41 -16.12 1.10
CA ALA A 180 -5.45 -15.50 0.19
C ALA A 180 -4.82 -14.23 0.77
N PHE A 181 -5.43 -13.60 1.77
CA PHE A 181 -4.87 -12.42 2.42
C PHE A 181 -4.13 -12.76 3.71
N GLN A 182 -3.02 -12.06 3.95
CA GLN A 182 -2.33 -12.02 5.23
C GLN A 182 -2.22 -10.57 5.70
N ALA A 183 -2.40 -10.35 7.00
CA ALA A 183 -2.17 -9.08 7.66
C ALA A 183 -1.09 -9.25 8.71
N SER A 184 -0.14 -8.32 8.78
CA SER A 184 0.88 -8.31 9.82
C SER A 184 1.25 -6.89 10.24
N VAL A 185 1.70 -6.76 11.50
CA VAL A 185 2.28 -5.54 12.06
C VAL A 185 3.60 -5.93 12.71
N HIS A 186 4.70 -5.28 12.35
CA HIS A 186 6.05 -5.59 12.88
C HIS A 186 6.40 -7.10 12.83
N ALA A 187 6.06 -7.78 11.74
CA ALA A 187 6.23 -9.23 11.53
C ALA A 187 5.40 -10.15 12.45
N ARG A 188 4.45 -9.59 13.22
CA ARG A 188 3.42 -10.36 13.93
C ARG A 188 2.18 -10.48 13.04
N ASP A 189 1.80 -11.71 12.74
CA ASP A 189 0.58 -12.01 12.00
C ASP A 189 -0.67 -11.67 12.81
N LEU A 190 -1.65 -11.11 12.13
CA LEU A 190 -2.96 -10.74 12.66
C LEU A 190 -4.02 -11.64 12.05
N LEU A 191 -5.13 -11.85 12.76
CA LEU A 191 -6.27 -12.56 12.21
C LEU A 191 -6.97 -11.67 11.19
N LEU A 192 -7.39 -12.24 10.07
CA LEU A 192 -8.02 -11.49 8.98
C LEU A 192 -9.29 -12.18 8.52
N ARG A 193 -10.31 -11.38 8.27
CA ARG A 193 -11.55 -11.77 7.62
C ARG A 193 -11.89 -10.78 6.52
N VAL A 194 -12.29 -11.29 5.36
CA VAL A 194 -12.81 -10.45 4.27
C VAL A 194 -14.30 -10.22 4.53
N LEU A 195 -14.69 -8.96 4.72
CA LEU A 195 -16.09 -8.57 4.88
C LEU A 195 -16.74 -8.27 3.53
N LYS A 196 -15.95 -7.74 2.59
CA LYS A 196 -16.42 -7.29 1.28
C LYS A 196 -15.34 -7.47 0.24
N MET A 197 -15.73 -7.93 -0.94
CA MET A 197 -14.88 -8.03 -2.13
C MET A 197 -15.77 -7.84 -3.37
N GLU A 198 -15.85 -6.62 -3.89
CA GLU A 198 -16.75 -6.27 -5.00
C GLU A 198 -15.96 -5.89 -6.24
N ARG A 199 -16.28 -6.51 -7.37
CA ARG A 199 -15.70 -6.13 -8.65
C ARG A 199 -16.28 -4.78 -9.10
N GLN A 200 -15.41 -3.86 -9.50
CA GLN A 200 -15.83 -2.56 -10.03
C GLN A 200 -16.43 -2.73 -11.43
N ALA A 201 -17.73 -2.47 -11.56
CA ALA A 201 -18.47 -2.64 -12.81
C ALA A 201 -17.96 -1.77 -13.97
N ALA A 202 -17.36 -0.61 -13.67
CA ALA A 202 -16.84 0.33 -14.67
C ALA A 202 -15.40 0.03 -15.12
N ALA A 203 -14.71 -0.94 -14.50
CA ALA A 203 -13.34 -1.27 -14.86
C ALA A 203 -13.30 -2.25 -16.04
N THR A 204 -12.41 -2.01 -17.01
CA THR A 204 -12.16 -2.92 -18.14
C THR A 204 -11.40 -4.19 -17.76
N GLY A 205 -11.13 -4.40 -16.46
CA GLY A 205 -10.28 -5.46 -15.93
C GLY A 205 -10.85 -6.16 -14.69
N GLU A 206 -9.98 -6.86 -13.97
CA GLU A 206 -10.31 -7.56 -12.73
C GLU A 206 -9.94 -6.68 -11.53
N VAL A 207 -10.72 -5.61 -11.37
CA VAL A 207 -10.50 -4.63 -10.30
C VAL A 207 -11.55 -4.82 -9.22
N TYR A 208 -11.10 -4.93 -7.98
CA TYR A 208 -11.94 -5.12 -6.81
C TYR A 208 -11.75 -3.99 -5.80
N VAL A 209 -12.84 -3.62 -5.13
CA VAL A 209 -12.82 -2.86 -3.89
C VAL A 209 -13.08 -3.84 -2.76
N PHE A 210 -12.27 -3.77 -1.71
CA PHE A 210 -12.38 -4.70 -0.59
C PHE A 210 -12.52 -3.98 0.74
N THR A 211 -13.11 -4.70 1.69
CA THR A 211 -13.11 -4.36 3.11
C THR A 211 -12.68 -5.59 3.90
N LEU A 212 -11.63 -5.43 4.71
CA LEU A 212 -11.10 -6.46 5.59
C LEU A 212 -11.36 -6.05 7.03
N GLN A 213 -11.67 -7.02 7.87
CA GLN A 213 -11.57 -6.91 9.30
C GLN A 213 -10.31 -7.63 9.74
N VAL A 214 -9.38 -6.88 10.32
CA VAL A 214 -8.15 -7.39 10.91
C VAL A 214 -8.29 -7.34 12.42
N GLU A 215 -7.87 -8.40 13.10
CA GLU A 215 -7.99 -8.54 14.54
C GLU A 215 -6.62 -8.82 15.18
N ASP A 216 -6.25 -7.97 16.12
CA ASP A 216 -5.15 -8.21 17.05
C ASP A 216 -5.71 -8.90 18.31
N PRO A 217 -5.47 -10.21 18.48
CA PRO A 217 -6.00 -10.96 19.63
C PRO A 217 -5.45 -10.45 20.97
N THR A 218 -4.35 -9.68 20.96
CA THR A 218 -3.76 -9.09 22.16
C THR A 218 -4.25 -7.68 22.47
N ALA A 219 -5.00 -7.05 21.56
CA ALA A 219 -5.46 -5.67 21.65
C ALA A 219 -4.35 -4.66 22.08
N SER A 220 -3.11 -4.89 21.64
CA SER A 220 -1.91 -4.19 22.16
C SER A 220 -1.21 -3.31 21.12
N LEU A 221 -1.84 -3.10 19.95
CA LEU A 221 -1.31 -2.23 18.91
C LEU A 221 -1.02 -0.83 19.46
N THR A 222 0.24 -0.41 19.35
CA THR A 222 0.65 0.98 19.60
C THR A 222 0.44 1.78 18.33
N LEU A 223 -0.44 2.78 18.38
CA LEU A 223 -0.84 3.53 17.20
C LEU A 223 -0.08 4.88 17.08
N PRO A 224 0.27 5.32 15.86
CA PRO A 224 0.04 4.63 14.59
C PRO A 224 1.00 3.45 14.38
N ALA A 225 0.48 2.32 13.88
CA ALA A 225 1.26 1.11 13.60
C ALA A 225 1.33 0.82 12.10
N PRO A 226 2.47 0.38 11.53
CA PRO A 226 2.55 0.00 10.12
C PRO A 226 1.87 -1.37 9.91
N LEU A 227 0.69 -1.36 9.30
CA LEU A 227 -0.01 -2.55 8.84
C LEU A 227 0.46 -2.91 7.43
N ARG A 228 0.96 -4.13 7.30
CA ARG A 228 1.23 -4.76 6.02
C ARG A 228 0.06 -5.68 5.67
N ILE A 229 -0.50 -5.48 4.48
CA ILE A 229 -1.44 -6.42 3.84
C ILE A 229 -0.71 -7.07 2.68
N GLN A 230 -0.81 -8.39 2.61
CA GLN A 230 -0.27 -9.19 1.51
C GLN A 230 -1.39 -10.00 0.87
N LEU A 231 -1.40 -10.01 -0.45
CA LEU A 231 -2.11 -11.03 -1.21
C LEU A 231 -1.11 -12.16 -1.47
N GLN A 232 -1.44 -13.36 -1.04
CA GLN A 232 -0.61 -14.55 -1.16
C GLN A 232 -1.16 -15.47 -2.25
N GLN A 233 -0.25 -16.06 -3.03
CA GLN A 233 -0.62 -17.18 -3.89
C GLN A 233 -0.73 -18.49 -3.08
N ALA A 234 0.19 -18.65 -2.14
CA ALA A 234 0.28 -19.78 -1.21
C ALA A 234 0.90 -19.26 0.10
N PRO A 235 0.73 -19.98 1.23
CA PRO A 235 1.33 -19.56 2.49
C PRO A 235 2.84 -19.29 2.34
N GLY A 236 3.26 -18.07 2.69
CA GLY A 236 4.66 -17.63 2.58
C GLY A 236 5.08 -17.07 1.21
N PHE A 237 4.26 -17.21 0.17
CA PHE A 237 4.53 -16.69 -1.18
C PHE A 237 3.63 -15.50 -1.48
N SER A 238 4.15 -14.31 -1.22
CA SER A 238 3.44 -13.06 -1.50
C SER A 238 3.40 -12.78 -2.99
N LEU A 239 2.20 -12.51 -3.49
CA LEU A 239 1.94 -12.07 -4.86
C LEU A 239 1.98 -10.55 -4.97
N MET A 240 1.43 -9.86 -3.96
CA MET A 240 1.39 -8.41 -3.84
C MET A 240 1.52 -8.01 -2.38
N SER A 241 2.00 -6.80 -2.12
CA SER A 241 2.03 -6.23 -0.77
C SER A 241 1.71 -4.74 -0.79
N ALA A 242 1.02 -4.29 0.24
CA ALA A 242 0.81 -2.88 0.52
C ALA A 242 1.01 -2.63 2.02
N GLU A 243 1.55 -1.46 2.34
CA GLU A 243 1.69 -1.00 3.72
C GLU A 243 0.89 0.28 3.93
N THR A 244 0.24 0.39 5.08
CA THR A 244 -0.44 1.60 5.52
C THR A 244 -0.31 1.74 7.04
N PRO A 245 -0.21 2.95 7.59
CA PRO A 245 -0.41 3.15 9.02
C PRO A 245 -1.84 2.82 9.42
N ILE A 246 -2.00 2.19 10.58
CA ILE A 246 -3.26 2.04 11.30
C ILE A 246 -3.45 3.30 12.14
N TYR A 247 -4.59 3.94 11.99
CA TYR A 247 -4.97 5.08 12.81
C TYR A 247 -6.13 4.74 13.75
N THR A 248 -6.31 5.57 14.77
CA THR A 248 -7.49 5.55 15.63
C THR A 248 -8.64 6.24 14.91
N ALA A 249 -9.82 5.62 14.80
CA ALA A 249 -11.00 6.21 14.15
C ALA A 249 -11.69 7.31 14.99
N LEU A 250 -10.95 8.38 15.33
CA LEU A 250 -11.41 9.45 16.21
C LEU A 250 -12.38 10.41 15.51
N LEU A 251 -12.12 10.78 14.26
CA LEU A 251 -12.90 11.74 13.50
C LEU A 251 -14.10 11.05 12.84
N LYS A 252 -15.29 11.60 13.01
CA LYS A 252 -16.56 11.10 12.47
C LYS A 252 -17.35 12.21 11.78
N GLU A 253 -18.30 11.79 10.94
CA GLU A 253 -19.31 12.69 10.35
C GLU A 253 -18.72 13.92 9.66
N ILE A 254 -17.60 13.75 8.95
CA ILE A 254 -16.97 14.86 8.22
C ILE A 254 -17.94 15.32 7.14
N GLN A 255 -18.42 16.54 7.30
CA GLN A 255 -19.36 17.14 6.37
C GLN A 255 -18.64 17.43 5.04
N PRO A 256 -19.31 17.19 3.90
CA PRO A 256 -18.74 17.56 2.61
C PRO A 256 -18.40 19.04 2.56
N PHE A 257 -17.20 19.36 2.09
CA PHE A 257 -16.79 20.75 1.89
C PHE A 257 -17.31 21.25 0.54
N ILE A 258 -18.05 22.38 0.57
CA ILE A 258 -18.62 22.99 -0.63
C ILE A 258 -17.70 24.12 -1.10
N ILE A 259 -17.07 23.92 -2.26
CA ILE A 259 -16.11 24.86 -2.83
C ILE A 259 -16.81 26.17 -3.25
N ARG A 260 -16.25 27.32 -2.83
CA ARG A 260 -16.61 28.68 -3.28
C ARG A 260 -18.07 29.14 -3.03
N THR A 261 -18.66 28.75 -1.90
CA THR A 261 -19.86 29.43 -1.37
C THR A 261 -19.47 30.34 -0.19
N GLU A 262 -20.24 31.40 0.10
CA GLU A 262 -20.03 32.23 1.31
C GLU A 262 -20.12 31.40 2.62
N GLN A 263 -20.69 30.19 2.55
CA GLN A 263 -20.79 29.23 3.66
C GLN A 263 -19.60 28.24 3.74
N GLY A 264 -18.79 28.11 2.69
CA GLY A 264 -17.65 27.18 2.58
C GLY A 264 -16.36 27.69 3.22
N VAL A 265 -16.43 28.11 4.49
CA VAL A 265 -15.27 28.68 5.22
C VAL A 265 -14.57 27.63 6.09
N PHE A 266 -15.34 26.68 6.61
CA PHE A 266 -14.86 25.66 7.54
C PHE A 266 -15.22 24.26 7.06
N ILE A 267 -14.30 23.32 7.24
CA ILE A 267 -14.64 21.89 7.28
C ILE A 267 -15.16 21.61 8.68
N LYS A 268 -16.23 20.82 8.79
CA LYS A 268 -16.88 20.50 10.06
C LYS A 268 -17.02 18.99 10.23
N GLY A 269 -17.02 18.55 11.47
CA GLY A 269 -17.29 17.15 11.80
C GLY A 269 -17.50 16.95 13.29
N ALA A 270 -17.56 15.67 13.67
CA ALA A 270 -17.69 15.21 15.04
C ALA A 270 -16.45 14.41 15.46
N PHE A 271 -16.29 14.27 16.77
CA PHE A 271 -15.42 13.26 17.36
C PHE A 271 -16.27 12.04 17.72
N ASP A 272 -15.75 10.83 17.52
CA ASP A 272 -16.28 9.63 18.19
C ASP A 272 -16.12 9.82 19.70
N SER A 273 -17.24 9.96 20.43
CA SER A 273 -17.19 10.23 21.87
C SER A 273 -16.55 9.11 22.68
N THR A 274 -16.73 7.85 22.28
CA THR A 274 -16.17 6.69 22.98
C THR A 274 -14.66 6.62 22.81
N ILE A 275 -14.16 6.96 21.63
CA ILE A 275 -12.73 6.98 21.34
C ILE A 275 -12.10 8.27 21.88
N ARG A 276 -12.78 9.42 21.77
CA ARG A 276 -12.33 10.70 22.33
C ARG A 276 -12.03 10.61 23.82
N ALA A 277 -12.87 9.88 24.56
CA ALA A 277 -12.71 9.66 26.00
C ALA A 277 -11.42 8.91 26.37
N ARG A 278 -10.72 8.26 25.42
CA ARG A 278 -9.42 7.60 25.65
C ARG A 278 -8.25 8.57 25.70
N PHE A 279 -8.42 9.76 25.14
CA PHE A 279 -7.35 10.77 25.07
C PHE A 279 -7.52 11.79 26.17
N SER A 280 -6.54 11.88 27.07
CA SER A 280 -6.47 12.96 28.05
C SER A 280 -6.02 14.26 27.36
N GLY A 281 -6.72 15.37 27.62
CA GLY A 281 -6.33 16.68 27.13
C GLY A 281 -6.74 16.99 25.69
N LYS A 282 -6.03 17.94 25.07
CA LYS A 282 -6.44 18.56 23.80
C LYS A 282 -6.12 17.67 22.60
N ILE A 283 -7.01 17.67 21.62
CA ILE A 283 -6.74 17.19 20.26
C ILE A 283 -6.49 18.41 19.38
N SER A 284 -5.49 18.32 18.51
CA SER A 284 -5.30 19.32 17.46
C SER A 284 -5.58 18.78 16.08
N LEU A 285 -6.16 19.61 15.21
CA LEU A 285 -6.45 19.25 13.83
C LEU A 285 -5.66 20.15 12.88
N GLN A 286 -5.26 19.58 11.74
CA GLN A 286 -4.66 20.31 10.62
C GLN A 286 -5.23 19.80 9.30
N LEU A 287 -5.24 20.66 8.28
CA LEU A 287 -5.62 20.28 6.93
C LEU A 287 -4.39 19.84 6.13
N CYS A 288 -4.55 18.81 5.30
CA CYS A 288 -3.57 18.38 4.30
C CYS A 288 -4.23 18.43 2.93
N VAL A 289 -3.66 19.20 2.01
CA VAL A 289 -4.17 19.42 0.65
C VAL A 289 -3.11 18.97 -0.33
N ASP A 290 -3.43 17.96 -1.15
CA ASP A 290 -2.51 17.36 -2.13
C ASP A 290 -1.16 16.95 -1.51
N GLY A 291 -1.19 16.48 -0.25
CA GLY A 291 -0.01 16.08 0.51
C GLY A 291 0.70 17.21 1.28
N VAL A 292 0.26 18.46 1.13
CA VAL A 292 0.84 19.62 1.79
C VAL A 292 0.00 20.05 3.00
N LEU A 293 0.64 20.16 4.17
CA LEU A 293 0.00 20.65 5.38
C LEU A 293 -0.33 22.14 5.26
N GLN A 294 -1.57 22.52 5.59
CA GLN A 294 -2.09 23.88 5.49
C GLN A 294 -2.50 24.42 6.86
N GLY A 295 -2.28 25.72 7.05
CA GLY A 295 -2.70 26.45 8.25
C GLY A 295 -1.99 26.05 9.53
N SER A 296 -2.38 26.72 10.62
CA SER A 296 -1.97 26.38 11.99
C SER A 296 -2.88 25.29 12.57
N LEU A 297 -2.36 24.55 13.56
CA LEU A 297 -3.15 23.61 14.34
C LEU A 297 -4.32 24.31 15.04
N GLY A 298 -5.54 23.85 14.80
CA GLY A 298 -6.70 24.15 15.65
C GLY A 298 -6.72 23.23 16.87
N TYR A 299 -7.26 23.66 18.01
CA TYR A 299 -7.27 22.88 19.25
C TYR A 299 -8.66 22.70 19.83
N TRP A 300 -8.95 21.49 20.31
CA TRP A 300 -10.21 21.11 20.96
C TRP A 300 -9.93 20.44 22.30
N ASP A 301 -10.63 20.85 23.35
CA ASP A 301 -10.49 20.25 24.67
C ASP A 301 -11.03 18.80 24.73
N ALA A 302 -10.80 18.14 25.87
CA ALA A 302 -11.16 16.75 26.12
C ALA A 302 -12.68 16.46 25.98
N THR A 303 -13.51 17.47 26.13
CA THR A 303 -14.98 17.35 26.17
C THR A 303 -15.66 17.71 24.86
N ALA A 304 -14.93 18.36 23.95
CA ALA A 304 -15.45 18.71 22.64
C ALA A 304 -15.92 17.45 21.89
N THR A 305 -17.17 17.48 21.43
CA THR A 305 -17.80 16.43 20.62
C THR A 305 -17.87 16.81 19.13
N THR A 306 -17.69 18.08 18.80
CA THR A 306 -17.70 18.61 17.44
C THR A 306 -16.50 19.52 17.20
N TRP A 307 -16.13 19.68 15.94
CA TRP A 307 -15.01 20.51 15.53
C TRP A 307 -15.28 21.22 14.21
N GLN A 308 -14.56 22.31 14.00
CA GLN A 308 -14.55 23.02 12.71
C GLN A 308 -13.15 23.56 12.42
N HIS A 309 -12.61 23.29 11.25
CA HIS A 309 -11.29 23.77 10.84
C HIS A 309 -11.44 24.74 9.68
N TYR A 310 -10.84 25.92 9.80
CA TYR A 310 -10.84 26.90 8.70
C TYR A 310 -10.19 26.27 7.48
N ALA A 311 -10.79 26.42 6.30
CA ALA A 311 -10.32 25.79 5.06
C ALA A 311 -10.46 26.70 3.83
N LYS A 312 -11.02 27.90 4.02
CA LYS A 312 -11.19 28.88 2.96
C LYS A 312 -9.84 29.19 2.30
N ASP A 313 -9.86 29.34 0.99
CA ASP A 313 -8.72 29.67 0.12
C ASP A 313 -7.64 28.57 0.02
N TRP A 314 -7.74 27.47 0.77
CA TRP A 314 -6.85 26.30 0.63
C TRP A 314 -7.41 25.22 -0.29
N ILE A 315 -8.74 25.16 -0.43
CA ILE A 315 -9.44 24.21 -1.29
C ILE A 315 -10.03 24.99 -2.47
N SER A 316 -9.41 24.81 -3.64
CA SER A 316 -9.69 25.55 -4.86
C SER A 316 -10.42 24.72 -5.91
N TYR A 317 -10.13 23.43 -5.99
CA TYR A 317 -10.60 22.52 -7.04
C TYR A 317 -11.15 21.21 -6.45
N SER A 318 -12.03 20.53 -7.19
CA SER A 318 -12.70 19.31 -6.74
C SER A 318 -11.88 18.04 -6.88
N ASP A 319 -10.86 18.08 -7.71
CA ASP A 319 -9.90 16.99 -7.90
C ASP A 319 -8.81 16.97 -6.83
N GLN A 320 -8.73 18.00 -5.98
CA GLN A 320 -7.76 18.03 -4.88
C GLN A 320 -8.05 16.94 -3.85
N ARG A 321 -6.98 16.28 -3.40
CA ARG A 321 -7.05 15.33 -2.29
C ARG A 321 -6.95 16.09 -0.98
N ILE A 322 -8.05 16.11 -0.23
CA ILE A 322 -8.13 16.81 1.05
C ILE A 322 -8.25 15.82 2.19
N GLU A 323 -7.45 16.02 3.24
CA GLU A 323 -7.49 15.21 4.45
C GLU A 323 -7.44 16.09 5.70
N VAL A 324 -8.22 15.74 6.72
CA VAL A 324 -8.04 16.27 8.07
C VAL A 324 -7.17 15.30 8.86
N ILE A 325 -6.12 15.82 9.47
CA ILE A 325 -5.18 15.09 10.30
C ILE A 325 -5.43 15.48 11.76
N ALA A 326 -5.68 14.49 12.62
CA ALA A 326 -5.80 14.68 14.05
C ALA A 326 -4.52 14.28 14.77
N TYR A 327 -4.15 15.09 15.75
CA TYR A 327 -2.97 14.92 16.58
C TYR A 327 -3.33 14.88 18.05
N HIS A 328 -2.57 14.09 18.81
CA HIS A 328 -2.50 14.17 20.26
C HIS A 328 -1.03 14.42 20.63
N GLY A 329 -0.77 15.61 21.17
CA GLY A 329 0.61 16.12 21.24
C GLY A 329 1.21 16.27 19.85
N THR A 330 2.33 15.60 19.59
CA THR A 330 3.01 15.58 18.29
C THR A 330 2.68 14.35 17.44
N THR A 331 1.88 13.42 17.96
CA THR A 331 1.59 12.14 17.30
C THR A 331 0.34 12.26 16.47
N ILE A 332 0.40 11.83 15.20
CA ILE A 332 -0.79 11.68 14.35
C ILE A 332 -1.58 10.47 14.85
N ILE A 333 -2.83 10.70 15.22
CA ILE A 333 -3.73 9.66 15.74
C ILE A 333 -4.86 9.32 14.78
N ASP A 334 -5.28 10.24 13.91
CA ASP A 334 -6.28 9.99 12.87
C ASP A 334 -5.97 10.78 11.59
N ARG A 335 -6.42 10.24 10.46
CA ARG A 335 -6.36 10.86 9.15
C ARG A 335 -7.60 10.47 8.34
N GLN A 336 -8.38 11.46 7.96
CA GLN A 336 -9.63 11.26 7.24
C GLN A 336 -9.67 12.07 5.95
N PRO A 337 -10.10 11.47 4.83
CA PRO A 337 -10.42 12.24 3.64
C PRO A 337 -11.63 13.15 3.92
N VAL A 338 -11.62 14.33 3.34
CA VAL A 338 -12.75 15.26 3.35
C VAL A 338 -13.51 15.09 2.04
N PRO A 339 -14.79 14.70 2.05
CA PRO A 339 -15.58 14.67 0.84
C PRO A 339 -15.67 16.08 0.25
N LEU A 340 -15.36 16.22 -1.04
CA LEU A 340 -15.56 17.47 -1.75
C LEU A 340 -16.89 17.43 -2.48
N TYR A 341 -17.67 18.50 -2.34
CA TYR A 341 -18.88 18.70 -3.11
C TYR A 341 -18.75 19.96 -3.97
N VAL A 342 -19.03 19.81 -5.25
CA VAL A 342 -19.16 20.94 -6.18
C VAL A 342 -20.64 21.22 -6.34
N ALA A 343 -21.10 22.36 -5.84
CA ALA A 343 -22.39 22.90 -6.26
C ALA A 343 -22.30 23.17 -7.76
N SER A 344 -22.83 22.27 -8.60
CA SER A 344 -22.57 22.33 -10.04
C SER A 344 -23.49 23.32 -10.76
N ILE A 345 -24.72 23.54 -10.26
CA ILE A 345 -25.72 24.39 -10.89
C ILE A 345 -26.06 25.54 -9.94
N GLN A 346 -25.78 26.77 -10.37
CA GLN A 346 -26.07 28.00 -9.61
C GLN A 346 -27.49 28.50 -9.87
N SER A 347 -27.92 28.47 -11.14
CA SER A 347 -29.29 28.82 -11.53
C SER A 347 -29.66 28.23 -12.87
N VAL A 348 -30.97 28.08 -13.08
CA VAL A 348 -31.56 27.72 -14.37
C VAL A 348 -32.55 28.81 -14.75
N SER A 349 -32.45 29.34 -15.96
CA SER A 349 -33.38 30.37 -16.46
C SER A 349 -34.83 29.89 -16.44
N THR A 350 -35.76 30.73 -16.03
CA THR A 350 -37.21 30.47 -16.12
C THR A 350 -37.66 30.37 -17.57
N VAL A 351 -38.46 29.36 -17.92
CA VAL A 351 -38.93 29.12 -19.30
C VAL A 351 -40.43 29.38 -19.40
N GLN A 352 -40.87 30.13 -20.40
CA GLN A 352 -42.31 30.31 -20.67
C GLN A 352 -42.88 29.12 -21.46
N LEU A 353 -44.03 28.59 -21.03
CA LEU A 353 -44.70 27.50 -21.74
C LEU A 353 -45.18 27.97 -23.14
N GLY A 354 -45.01 27.10 -24.14
CA GLY A 354 -45.49 27.34 -25.51
C GLY A 354 -44.57 28.19 -26.42
N LYS A 355 -43.39 28.57 -25.95
CA LYS A 355 -42.40 29.33 -26.73
C LYS A 355 -41.06 28.60 -26.82
N THR A 356 -40.46 28.59 -28.02
CA THR A 356 -39.07 28.15 -28.21
C THR A 356 -38.12 29.13 -27.53
N GLN A 357 -37.34 28.65 -26.56
CA GLN A 357 -36.39 29.44 -25.76
C GLN A 357 -35.13 28.63 -25.50
N SER A 358 -34.00 29.32 -25.36
CA SER A 358 -32.75 28.71 -24.89
C SER A 358 -32.77 28.57 -23.37
N LEU A 359 -32.46 27.37 -22.87
CA LEU A 359 -32.23 27.17 -21.44
C LEU A 359 -30.81 27.65 -21.11
N GLN A 360 -30.69 28.68 -20.28
CA GLN A 360 -29.41 29.07 -19.73
C GLN A 360 -29.23 28.36 -18.39
N VAL A 361 -28.23 27.47 -18.34
CA VAL A 361 -27.75 26.86 -17.11
C VAL A 361 -26.49 27.62 -16.72
N THR A 362 -26.53 28.31 -15.58
CA THR A 362 -25.34 28.96 -15.04
C THR A 362 -24.66 27.99 -14.10
N LEU A 363 -23.41 27.65 -14.43
CA LEU A 363 -22.57 26.83 -13.58
C LEU A 363 -21.93 27.68 -12.50
N ALA A 364 -21.72 27.09 -11.33
CA ALA A 364 -20.83 27.70 -10.35
C ALA A 364 -19.41 27.77 -10.93
N ALA A 365 -18.64 28.78 -10.53
CA ALA A 365 -17.24 28.93 -10.94
C ALA A 365 -16.34 27.73 -10.55
N SER A 366 -16.83 26.86 -9.66
CA SER A 366 -16.17 25.61 -9.23
C SER A 366 -16.51 24.39 -10.09
N ALA A 367 -17.40 24.50 -11.08
CA ALA A 367 -17.74 23.37 -11.95
C ALA A 367 -16.68 23.14 -13.03
N GLU A 368 -16.02 21.97 -13.02
CA GLU A 368 -15.01 21.60 -14.01
C GLU A 368 -15.60 21.38 -15.42
N ARG A 369 -16.81 20.81 -15.53
CA ARG A 369 -17.62 20.76 -16.77
C ARG A 369 -19.03 20.20 -16.56
N LEU A 370 -20.02 20.66 -17.32
CA LEU A 370 -21.25 19.90 -17.59
C LEU A 370 -20.92 18.81 -18.62
N THR A 371 -21.13 17.54 -18.28
CA THR A 371 -20.93 16.42 -19.22
C THR A 371 -22.21 16.04 -19.95
N THR A 372 -23.36 16.22 -19.31
CA THR A 372 -24.68 15.95 -19.90
C THR A 372 -25.75 16.86 -19.30
N LEU A 373 -26.73 17.22 -20.12
CA LEU A 373 -27.97 17.87 -19.69
C LEU A 373 -29.14 17.08 -20.28
N THR A 374 -29.99 16.49 -19.45
CA THR A 374 -31.15 15.72 -19.91
C THR A 374 -32.43 16.37 -19.43
N LEU A 375 -33.31 16.72 -20.37
CA LEU A 375 -34.64 17.22 -20.07
C LEU A 375 -35.63 16.06 -19.98
N TYR A 376 -36.36 15.98 -18.86
CA TYR A 376 -37.50 15.09 -18.71
C TYR A 376 -38.78 15.92 -18.76
N ARG A 377 -39.77 15.46 -19.54
CA ARG A 377 -41.13 16.02 -19.55
C ARG A 377 -42.09 14.91 -19.20
N ASN A 378 -42.88 15.08 -18.13
CA ASN A 378 -43.86 14.10 -17.64
C ASN A 378 -43.25 12.68 -17.46
N GLY A 379 -42.02 12.59 -16.95
CA GLY A 379 -41.32 11.32 -16.74
C GLY A 379 -40.75 10.67 -18.01
N SER A 380 -40.98 11.23 -19.19
CA SER A 380 -40.39 10.76 -20.45
C SER A 380 -39.12 11.55 -20.79
N ARG A 381 -38.06 10.83 -21.17
CA ARG A 381 -36.78 11.40 -21.61
C ARG A 381 -36.95 12.10 -22.95
N HIS A 382 -36.61 13.38 -23.03
CA HIS A 382 -36.56 14.12 -24.29
C HIS A 382 -35.10 14.48 -24.62
N SER A 383 -34.51 13.81 -25.60
CA SER A 383 -33.19 14.17 -26.12
C SER A 383 -33.32 15.22 -27.23
N GLY A 384 -32.87 16.44 -26.96
CA GLY A 384 -32.46 17.38 -28.00
C GLY A 384 -30.94 17.34 -28.09
N ALA A 385 -30.38 17.14 -29.28
CA ALA A 385 -28.96 17.30 -29.49
C ALA A 385 -28.59 18.78 -29.30
N GLY A 386 -27.68 19.07 -28.37
CA GLY A 386 -27.08 20.38 -28.18
C GLY A 386 -25.58 20.26 -28.42
N GLY A 387 -25.06 21.05 -29.36
CA GLY A 387 -23.62 21.29 -29.58
C GLY A 387 -23.07 22.36 -28.66
#